data_AF-K0DMX1-F1
#
_entry.id   AF-K0DMX1-F1
#
_cell.length_a   1.000
_cell.length_b   1.000
_cell.length_c   1.000
_cell.angle_alpha   90.00
_cell.angle_beta   90.00
_cell.angle_gamma   90.00
#
_symmetry.space_group_name_H-M   'P 1'
#
loop_
_entity.id
_entity.type
_entity.pdbx_description
1 polymer ?
#
loop_
_entity_poly.entity_id
_entity_poly.type
_entity_poly.pdbx_seq_one_letter_code
_entity_poly.pdbx_strand_id
1 'polypeptide(L)'
;MNQTTRLKPLFRPGRLLITPVALTALRANGIPVISVVLRHIAGDWGIVSDEDRQQNDLSITAGLRLISLYRLPDQTRILVLTEWDRSNTTIQRLEDVASDSDGREKRPASRRYPMWPSESYVQEGRA
;
A
#
# COMPACT_ATOMS: atom_id res chain seq x y z
N MET A 1 -12.59 -3.80 19.91
CA MET A 1 -11.64 -4.71 19.23
C MET A 1 -10.23 -4.30 19.64
N ASN A 2 -9.65 -4.99 20.62
CA ASN A 2 -8.31 -4.67 21.11
C ASN A 2 -7.30 -5.33 20.18
N GLN A 3 -6.76 -4.57 19.22
CA GLN A 3 -5.64 -5.06 18.41
C GLN A 3 -4.41 -5.08 19.32
N THR A 4 -3.93 -6.28 19.66
CA THR A 4 -2.67 -6.48 20.39
C THR A 4 -1.53 -5.88 19.58
N THR A 5 -1.01 -4.74 20.03
CA THR A 5 0.17 -4.12 19.42
C THR A 5 1.36 -5.06 19.65
N ARG A 6 1.85 -5.71 18.59
CA ARG A 6 3.06 -6.53 18.69
C ARG A 6 4.23 -5.62 19.03
N LEU A 7 4.91 -5.89 20.15
CA LEU A 7 6.06 -5.10 20.62
C LEU A 7 7.30 -5.28 19.75
N LYS A 8 7.39 -6.39 18.99
CA LYS A 8 8.49 -6.67 18.07
C LYS A 8 8.08 -6.35 16.63
N PRO A 9 8.83 -5.52 15.90
CA PRO A 9 8.55 -5.25 14.49
C PRO A 9 8.75 -6.53 13.66
N LEU A 10 7.86 -6.75 12.68
CA LEU A 10 7.90 -7.90 11.77
C LEU A 10 9.01 -7.77 10.72
N PHE A 11 9.38 -6.54 10.37
CA PHE A 11 10.42 -6.23 9.39
C PHE A 11 11.06 -4.85 9.69
N ARG A 12 12.19 -4.57 9.07
CA ARG A 12 12.84 -3.25 9.14
C ARG A 12 12.21 -2.34 8.08
N PRO A 13 11.82 -1.10 8.42
CA PRO A 13 11.18 -0.20 7.45
C PRO A 13 12.15 0.48 6.48
N GLY A 14 13.46 0.39 6.68
CA GLY A 14 14.44 1.13 5.88
C GLY A 14 14.30 2.64 6.05
N ARG A 15 14.60 3.40 4.99
CA ARG A 15 14.49 4.86 4.97
C ARG A 15 13.03 5.27 4.84
N LEU A 16 12.59 6.19 5.71
CA LEU A 16 11.25 6.73 5.66
C LEU A 16 11.17 7.91 4.67
N LEU A 17 10.23 7.83 3.75
CA LEU A 17 9.88 8.88 2.80
C LEU A 17 8.41 9.24 3.01
N ILE A 18 8.09 10.52 2.94
CA ILE A 18 6.72 11.00 3.07
C ILE A 18 6.45 12.09 2.05
N THR A 19 5.34 11.99 1.34
CA THR A 19 4.94 13.06 0.42
C THR A 19 4.41 14.26 1.23
N PRO A 20 4.68 15.52 0.80
CA PRO A 20 4.20 16.70 1.52
C PRO A 20 2.68 16.68 1.77
N VAL A 21 1.90 16.19 0.79
CA VAL A 21 0.44 16.09 0.89
C VAL A 21 0.02 15.07 1.97
N ALA A 22 0.70 13.93 2.08
CA ALA A 22 0.44 12.96 3.14
C ALA A 22 0.77 13.53 4.52
N LEU A 23 1.89 14.25 4.64
CA LEU A 23 2.29 14.90 5.89
C LEU A 23 1.25 15.95 6.33
N THR A 24 0.76 16.77 5.41
CA THR A 24 -0.28 17.76 5.68
C THR A 24 -1.58 17.08 6.13
N ALA A 25 -2.01 16.01 5.47
CA ALA A 25 -3.20 15.26 5.85
C ALA A 25 -3.09 14.64 7.26
N LEU A 26 -1.94 14.05 7.59
CA LEU A 26 -1.69 13.49 8.91
C LEU A 26 -1.71 14.57 10.00
N ARG A 27 -1.08 15.73 9.75
CA ARG A 27 -1.08 16.87 10.67
C ARG A 27 -2.48 17.43 10.89
N ALA A 28 -3.26 17.60 9.83
CA ALA A 28 -4.64 18.11 9.91
C ALA A 28 -5.55 17.20 10.76
N ASN A 29 -5.26 15.89 10.78
CA ASN A 29 -5.99 14.91 11.59
C ASN A 29 -5.34 14.63 12.97
N GLY A 30 -4.28 15.35 13.34
CA GLY A 30 -3.58 15.15 14.60
C GLY A 30 -2.90 13.78 14.74
N ILE A 31 -2.61 13.09 13.63
CA ILE A 31 -2.01 11.76 13.63
C ILE A 31 -0.49 11.87 13.46
N PRO A 32 0.32 11.39 14.42
CA PRO A 32 1.78 11.36 14.25
C PRO A 32 2.19 10.41 13.13
N VAL A 33 3.15 10.83 12.31
CA VAL A 33 3.73 9.99 11.24
C VAL A 33 4.26 8.66 11.80
N ILE A 34 4.92 8.72 12.96
CA ILE A 34 5.49 7.53 13.59
C ILE A 34 4.42 6.49 13.95
N SER A 35 3.21 6.92 14.33
CA SER A 35 2.11 6.00 14.66
C SER A 35 1.69 5.17 13.46
N VAL A 36 1.67 5.77 12.27
CA VAL A 36 1.36 5.08 11.01
C VAL A 36 2.46 4.07 10.65
N VAL A 37 3.72 4.42 10.83
CA VAL A 37 4.86 3.51 10.62
C VAL A 37 4.85 2.35 11.61
N LEU A 38 4.61 2.62 12.89
CA LEU A 38 4.57 1.58 13.94
C LEU A 38 3.47 0.56 13.68
N ARG A 39 2.30 1.00 13.19
CA ARG A 39 1.22 0.10 12.76
C ARG A 39 1.69 -0.80 11.61
N HIS A 40 2.30 -0.21 10.59
CA HIS A 40 2.78 -0.94 9.41
C HIS A 40 3.80 -2.03 9.77
N ILE A 41 4.83 -1.68 10.56
CA ILE A 41 5.87 -2.64 10.94
C ILE A 41 5.39 -3.68 11.96
N ALA A 42 4.30 -3.41 12.69
CA ALA A 42 3.67 -4.37 13.60
C ALA A 42 2.72 -5.35 12.88
N GLY A 43 2.47 -5.15 11.59
CA GLY A 43 1.53 -5.94 10.79
C GLY A 43 0.07 -5.51 10.93
N ASP A 44 -0.20 -4.32 11.45
CA ASP A 44 -1.53 -3.71 11.32
C ASP A 44 -1.63 -3.12 9.91
N TRP A 45 -2.19 -3.90 9.00
CA TRP A 45 -2.33 -3.54 7.59
C TRP A 45 -3.45 -2.52 7.30
N GLY A 46 -4.19 -2.10 8.33
CA GLY A 46 -5.27 -1.12 8.21
C GLY A 46 -6.52 -1.66 7.52
N ILE A 47 -7.05 -0.94 6.53
CA ILE A 47 -8.32 -1.21 5.84
C ILE A 47 -8.15 -1.94 4.48
N VAL A 48 -7.04 -2.65 4.27
CA VAL A 48 -6.87 -3.52 3.09
C VAL A 48 -7.84 -4.72 3.13
N SER A 49 -7.98 -5.48 2.03
CA SER A 49 -8.77 -6.71 2.02
C SER A 49 -8.10 -7.83 2.82
N ASP A 50 -8.83 -8.89 3.16
CA ASP A 50 -8.24 -10.04 3.87
C ASP A 50 -7.23 -10.79 3.00
N GLU A 51 -7.45 -10.83 1.69
CA GLU A 51 -6.49 -11.36 0.71
C GLU A 51 -5.19 -10.55 0.74
N ASP A 52 -5.27 -9.22 0.77
CA ASP A 52 -4.10 -8.34 0.84
C ASP A 52 -3.36 -8.48 2.18
N ARG A 53 -4.08 -8.71 3.29
CA ARG A 53 -3.46 -9.02 4.59
C ARG A 53 -2.64 -10.30 4.51
N GLN A 54 -3.23 -11.37 3.98
CA GLN A 54 -2.53 -12.65 3.80
C GLN A 54 -1.34 -12.51 2.84
N GLN A 55 -1.51 -11.75 1.75
CA GLN A 55 -0.44 -11.49 0.81
C GLN A 55 0.72 -10.74 1.47
N ASN A 56 0.46 -9.75 2.33
CA ASN A 56 1.50 -9.08 3.11
C ASN A 56 2.23 -10.05 4.04
N ASP A 57 1.50 -10.90 4.76
CA ASP A 57 2.07 -11.87 5.68
C ASP A 57 3.02 -12.85 4.96
N LEU A 58 2.62 -13.33 3.78
CA LEU A 58 3.48 -14.14 2.90
C LEU A 58 4.68 -13.35 2.37
N SER A 59 4.45 -12.09 1.99
CA SER A 59 5.44 -11.20 1.39
C SER A 59 6.57 -10.82 2.36
N ILE A 60 6.34 -10.88 3.67
CA ILE A 60 7.40 -10.69 4.68
C ILE A 60 8.50 -11.72 4.48
N THR A 61 8.12 -13.00 4.39
CA THR A 61 9.08 -14.12 4.25
C THR A 61 9.60 -14.24 2.81
N ALA A 62 8.74 -13.99 1.82
CA ALA A 62 9.10 -14.07 0.41
C ALA A 62 9.95 -12.88 -0.09
N GLY A 63 10.17 -11.85 0.73
CA GLY A 63 10.92 -10.66 0.33
C GLY A 63 10.24 -9.84 -0.76
N LEU A 64 8.90 -9.76 -0.72
CA LEU A 64 8.10 -8.98 -1.67
C LEU A 64 7.61 -7.67 -1.03
N ARG A 65 7.19 -6.71 -1.86
CA ARG A 65 6.69 -5.40 -1.39
C ARG A 65 5.51 -5.57 -0.42
N LEU A 66 5.43 -4.70 0.58
CA LEU A 66 4.36 -4.66 1.58
C LEU A 66 3.53 -3.41 1.43
N ILE A 67 2.22 -3.51 1.66
CA ILE A 67 1.28 -2.40 1.51
C ILE A 67 0.34 -2.31 2.72
N SER A 68 0.11 -1.11 3.23
CA SER A 68 -0.96 -0.82 4.19
C SER A 68 -1.75 0.38 3.76
N LEU A 69 -3.02 0.37 4.13
CA LEU A 69 -3.94 1.46 3.85
C LEU A 69 -4.63 1.88 5.14
N TYR A 70 -4.46 3.13 5.56
CA TYR A 70 -5.11 3.67 6.74
C TYR A 70 -6.12 4.73 6.36
N ARG A 71 -7.26 4.73 7.04
CA ARG A 71 -8.27 5.77 6.91
C ARG A 71 -8.15 6.73 8.09
N LEU A 72 -8.01 8.01 7.80
CA LEU A 72 -8.00 9.09 8.79
C LEU A 72 -9.44 9.46 9.20
N PRO A 73 -9.63 10.19 10.31
CA PRO A 73 -10.95 10.67 10.74
C PRO A 73 -11.74 11.40 9.66
N ASP A 74 -11.09 12.25 8.86
CA ASP A 74 -11.66 12.98 7.73
C ASP A 74 -11.92 12.13 6.46
N GLN A 75 -11.84 10.80 6.57
CA GLN A 75 -11.92 9.82 5.47
C GLN A 75 -10.73 9.82 4.49
N THR A 76 -9.75 10.73 4.63
CA THR A 76 -8.53 10.70 3.82
C THR A 76 -7.82 9.36 3.99
N ARG A 77 -7.34 8.80 2.88
CA ARG A 77 -6.62 7.53 2.88
C ARG A 77 -5.11 7.75 2.80
N ILE A 78 -4.38 7.06 3.67
CA ILE A 78 -2.92 7.06 3.72
C ILE A 78 -2.42 5.68 3.32
N LEU A 79 -1.69 5.64 2.21
CA LEU A 79 -0.97 4.46 1.73
C LEU A 79 0.42 4.44 2.36
N VAL A 80 0.82 3.29 2.90
CA VAL A 80 2.19 3.01 3.35
C VAL A 80 2.70 1.82 2.58
N LEU A 81 3.85 1.98 1.95
CA LEU A 81 4.42 0.97 1.08
C LEU A 81 5.89 0.76 1.44
N THR A 82 6.26 -0.49 1.71
CA THR A 82 7.67 -0.88 1.94
C THR A 82 8.17 -1.66 0.74
N GLU A 83 9.27 -1.21 0.14
CA GLU A 83 9.91 -1.86 -1.00
C GLU A 83 10.32 -3.32 -0.68
N TRP A 84 10.40 -4.14 -1.73
CA TRP A 84 10.67 -5.57 -1.61
C TRP A 84 12.00 -5.86 -0.90
N ASP A 85 13.01 -5.04 -1.14
CA ASP A 85 14.35 -5.09 -0.52
C ASP A 85 14.40 -4.41 0.86
N ARG A 86 13.27 -3.88 1.36
CA ARG A 86 13.14 -3.15 2.63
C ARG A 86 14.05 -1.92 2.71
N SER A 87 14.50 -1.37 1.58
CA SER A 87 15.35 -0.18 1.55
C SER A 87 14.60 1.09 1.93
N ASN A 88 13.32 1.17 1.56
CA ASN A 88 12.48 2.36 1.74
C ASN A 88 11.06 2.00 2.17
N THR A 89 10.50 2.81 3.06
CA THR A 89 9.06 2.88 3.36
C THR A 89 8.55 4.25 2.97
N THR A 90 7.59 4.30 2.05
CA THR A 90 7.00 5.55 1.56
C THR A 90 5.57 5.71 2.05
N ILE A 91 5.27 6.89 2.59
CA ILE A 91 3.94 7.29 3.05
C ILE A 91 3.36 8.29 2.05
N GLN A 92 2.19 7.96 1.50
CA GLN A 92 1.51 8.75 0.48
C GLN A 92 0.03 8.94 0.85
N ARG A 93 -0.56 10.05 0.43
CA ARG A 93 -2.01 10.19 0.42
C ARG A 93 -2.52 9.48 -0.83
N LEU A 94 -3.46 8.56 -0.66
CA LEU A 94 -4.17 7.98 -1.80
C LEU A 94 -5.29 8.93 -2.20
N GLU A 95 -5.32 9.33 -3.46
CA GLU A 95 -6.47 10.03 -4.02
C GLU A 95 -7.66 9.08 -4.15
N ASP A 96 -8.86 9.59 -3.93
CA ASP A 96 -10.06 8.81 -4.20
C ASP A 96 -10.17 8.62 -5.72
N VAL A 97 -9.71 7.47 -6.21
CA VAL A 97 -10.30 6.92 -7.42
C VAL A 97 -11.77 6.74 -7.05
N ALA A 98 -12.64 7.54 -7.65
CA ALA A 98 -14.08 7.45 -7.45
C ALA A 98 -14.43 5.97 -7.38
N SER A 99 -14.89 5.53 -6.21
CA SER A 99 -15.36 4.17 -6.07
C SER A 99 -16.51 4.08 -7.05
N ASP A 100 -16.28 3.40 -8.16
CA ASP A 100 -17.27 3.10 -9.20
C ASP A 100 -18.24 2.07 -8.58
N SER A 101 -18.91 2.48 -7.50
CA SER A 101 -19.93 1.73 -6.79
C SER A 101 -21.33 2.20 -7.17
N ASP A 102 -21.45 3.12 -8.13
CA ASP A 102 -22.71 3.29 -8.84
C ASP A 102 -22.71 2.29 -10.00
N GLY A 103 -23.39 1.17 -9.78
CA GLY A 103 -23.69 0.14 -10.77
C GLY A 103 -22.55 -0.18 -11.75
N ARG A 104 -21.73 -1.18 -11.45
CA ARG A 104 -20.98 -1.90 -12.50
C ARG A 104 -22.00 -2.58 -13.40
N GLU A 105 -22.58 -1.80 -14.32
CA GLU A 105 -23.33 -2.30 -15.46
C GLU A 105 -22.45 -3.36 -16.10
N LYS A 106 -23.01 -4.56 -16.34
CA LYS A 106 -22.28 -5.67 -16.95
C LYS A 106 -21.79 -5.21 -18.32
N ARG A 107 -20.59 -4.64 -18.37
CA ARG A 107 -19.97 -4.09 -19.57
C ARG A 107 -19.85 -5.25 -20.57
N PRO A 108 -20.47 -5.16 -21.76
CA PRO A 108 -20.44 -6.25 -22.73
C PRO A 108 -18.99 -6.54 -23.14
N ALA A 109 -18.70 -7.81 -23.37
CA ALA A 109 -17.36 -8.37 -23.64
C ALA A 109 -16.70 -7.88 -24.95
N SER A 110 -17.27 -6.88 -25.63
CA SER A 110 -16.81 -6.38 -26.93
C SER A 110 -15.90 -5.15 -26.86
N ARG A 111 -15.54 -4.66 -25.67
CA ARG A 111 -14.61 -3.53 -25.55
C ARG A 111 -13.19 -4.03 -25.84
N ARG A 112 -12.71 -3.76 -27.06
CA ARG A 112 -11.28 -3.86 -27.42
C ARG A 112 -10.50 -3.03 -26.40
N TYR A 113 -9.81 -3.71 -25.48
CA TYR A 113 -8.81 -3.06 -24.65
C TYR A 113 -7.76 -2.44 -25.58
N PRO A 114 -7.20 -1.26 -25.24
CA PRO A 114 -5.99 -0.82 -25.89
C PRO A 114 -4.96 -1.94 -25.72
N MET A 115 -4.55 -2.52 -26.84
CA MET A 115 -3.44 -3.46 -26.87
C MET A 115 -2.22 -2.65 -26.47
N TRP A 116 -1.77 -2.82 -25.23
CA TRP A 116 -0.44 -2.37 -24.86
C TRP A 116 0.54 -3.06 -25.81
N PRO A 117 1.46 -2.33 -26.45
CA PRO A 117 2.47 -2.94 -27.29
C PRO A 117 3.16 -4.01 -26.45
N SER A 118 3.13 -5.26 -26.93
CA SER A 118 3.93 -6.32 -26.34
C SER A 118 5.38 -5.98 -26.65
N GLU A 119 6.03 -5.20 -25.79
CA GLU A 119 7.49 -5.15 -25.79
C GLU A 119 7.97 -6.54 -25.42
N SER A 120 8.39 -7.30 -26.43
CA SER A 120 9.15 -8.52 -26.25
C SER A 120 10.41 -8.14 -25.49
N TYR A 121 10.45 -8.47 -24.20
CA TYR A 121 11.64 -8.38 -23.38
C TYR A 121 12.69 -9.32 -23.99
N VAL A 122 13.57 -8.76 -24.82
CA VAL A 122 14.70 -9.50 -25.38
C VAL A 122 15.67 -9.73 -24.23
N GLN A 123 15.73 -10.96 -23.76
CA GLN A 123 16.82 -11.44 -22.91
C GLN A 123 18.11 -11.41 -23.74
N GLU A 124 18.86 -10.31 -23.67
CA GLU A 124 20.26 -10.30 -24.08
C GLU A 124 21.06 -11.14 -23.08
N GLY A 125 21.15 -12.44 -23.36
CA GLY A 125 22.16 -13.31 -22.77
C GLY A 125 23.53 -12.91 -23.30
N ARG A 126 24.38 -12.38 -22.42
CA ARG A 126 25.82 -12.26 -22.67
C ARG A 126 26.47 -13.64 -22.66
N ALA A 127 27.23 -13.94 -23.71
CA ALA A 127 28.39 -14.83 -23.68
C ALA A 127 29.52 -14.13 -24.44
#